data_AF-A0A6V7LG04-F1
#
_entry.id   AF-A0A6V7LG04-F1
#
_cell.length_a   1.000
_cell.length_b   1.000
_cell.length_c   1.000
_cell.angle_alpha   90.00
_cell.angle_beta   90.00
_cell.angle_gamma   90.00
#
_symmetry.space_group_name_H-M   'P 1'
#
loop_
_entity.id
_entity.type
_entity.pdbx_description
1 polymer ?
#
loop_
_entity_poly.entity_id
_entity_poly.type
_entity_poly.pdbx_seq_one_letter_code
_entity_poly.pdbx_strand_id
1 'polypeptide(L)'
;ITGLTTYARVLISCVTKDPPYRPHPHCIIHSNMELSNDSPMPNGIIQLLIAPNANDEFEFNDMRLLCARRGEIREALECRKKAGVNPFNSPDWEESELKAIDLKTVRLCFQVFPIHPTMGEYFSLPPVVTQPIHDKKKYRPIEIRDVIKKNGSVHGGNSVTVICNKITKDDTEVMFYEEKDGKVVWRAYANPKKFRFLKT
;
A
#
# COMPACT_ATOMS: atom_id res chain seq x y z
N ILE A 1 -4.36 0.46 21.42
CA ILE A 1 -3.46 1.59 21.76
C ILE A 1 -3.00 1.32 23.18
N THR A 2 -1.73 0.99 23.39
CA THR A 2 -1.26 0.55 24.72
C THR A 2 -1.22 1.72 25.70
N GLY A 3 -1.85 1.54 26.86
CA GLY A 3 -1.79 2.52 27.96
C GLY A 3 -2.70 3.73 27.78
N LEU A 4 -3.78 3.60 26.99
CA LEU A 4 -4.74 4.68 26.77
C LEU A 4 -5.65 4.86 28.00
N THR A 5 -5.47 5.97 28.71
CA THR A 5 -6.24 6.31 29.93
C THR A 5 -7.40 7.30 29.69
N THR A 6 -7.49 7.86 28.48
CA THR A 6 -8.52 8.83 28.07
C THR A 6 -9.25 8.37 26.83
N TYR A 7 -10.29 9.11 26.40
CA TYR A 7 -10.80 8.93 25.04
C TYR A 7 -9.70 9.24 24.02
N ALA A 8 -9.73 8.62 22.85
CA ALA A 8 -8.87 8.97 21.73
C ALA A 8 -9.64 8.95 20.42
N ARG A 9 -9.43 9.96 19.59
CA ARG A 9 -9.87 9.98 18.21
C ARG A 9 -8.81 9.29 17.35
N VAL A 10 -9.22 8.32 16.54
CA VAL A 10 -8.36 7.63 15.59
C VAL A 10 -8.80 7.97 14.18
N LEU A 11 -7.87 8.44 13.36
CA LEU A 11 -8.06 8.68 11.93
C LEU A 11 -7.27 7.65 11.13
N ILE A 12 -7.92 7.08 10.13
CA ILE A 12 -7.30 6.16 9.17
C ILE A 12 -7.40 6.77 7.78
N SER A 13 -6.28 6.91 7.09
CA SER A 13 -6.24 7.41 5.72
C SER A 13 -5.21 6.65 4.87
N CYS A 14 -5.36 6.75 3.56
CA CYS A 14 -4.42 6.16 2.61
C CYS A 14 -3.21 7.07 2.36
N VAL A 15 -2.00 6.50 2.37
CA VAL A 15 -0.75 7.18 2.02
C VAL A 15 0.08 6.39 1.00
N THR A 16 1.06 7.04 0.37
CA THR A 16 1.98 6.41 -0.59
C THR A 16 2.75 5.24 0.03
N LYS A 17 3.23 4.34 -0.84
CA LYS A 17 3.97 3.13 -0.45
C LYS A 17 5.29 3.45 0.26
N ASP A 18 6.04 4.43 -0.22
CA ASP A 18 7.41 4.71 0.19
C ASP A 18 7.53 6.13 0.79
N PRO A 19 8.44 6.37 1.76
CA PRO A 19 8.74 7.70 2.27
C PRO A 19 9.29 8.65 1.17
N PRO A 20 9.04 9.97 1.25
CA PRO A 20 8.18 10.65 2.20
C PRO A 20 6.70 10.30 1.96
N TYR A 21 6.01 9.85 3.01
CA TYR A 21 4.62 9.41 2.90
C TYR A 21 3.72 10.60 2.58
N ARG A 22 3.01 10.54 1.45
CA ARG A 22 2.10 11.59 0.99
C ARG A 22 0.65 11.06 0.94
N PRO A 23 -0.36 11.94 1.06
CA PRO A 23 -1.76 11.55 0.86
C PRO A 23 -1.95 10.84 -0.47
N HIS A 24 -2.62 9.68 -0.45
CA HIS A 24 -2.86 8.88 -1.64
C HIS A 24 -4.28 9.14 -2.19
N PRO A 25 -4.51 9.15 -3.52
CA PRO A 25 -5.83 9.44 -4.11
C PRO A 25 -6.88 8.35 -3.83
N HIS A 26 -6.48 7.12 -3.52
CA HIS A 26 -7.41 6.07 -3.09
C HIS A 26 -8.03 6.39 -1.73
N CYS A 27 -9.30 6.04 -1.55
CA CYS A 27 -10.04 6.26 -0.32
C CYS A 27 -10.19 4.96 0.46
N ILE A 28 -9.95 4.99 1.76
CA ILE A 28 -10.48 3.98 2.67
C ILE A 28 -11.90 4.40 3.04
N ILE A 29 -12.84 3.48 2.94
CA ILE A 29 -14.25 3.71 3.27
C ILE A 29 -14.76 2.56 4.13
N HIS A 30 -15.73 2.86 5.00
CA HIS A 30 -16.47 1.83 5.72
C HIS A 30 -17.69 1.42 4.89
N SER A 31 -18.06 0.14 4.88
CA SER A 31 -19.18 -0.37 4.04
C SER A 31 -20.52 0.32 4.34
N ASN A 32 -20.68 0.86 5.56
CA ASN A 32 -21.90 1.54 6.01
C ASN A 32 -21.82 3.06 5.91
N MET A 33 -20.78 3.62 5.29
CA MET A 33 -20.62 5.06 5.16
C MET A 33 -21.48 5.54 3.98
N GLU A 34 -22.55 6.28 4.27
CA GLU A 34 -23.36 6.91 3.23
C GLU A 34 -22.53 7.99 2.52
N LEU A 35 -22.44 7.88 1.20
CA LEU A 35 -21.88 8.94 0.36
C LEU A 35 -22.83 10.14 0.46
N SER A 36 -22.35 11.26 1.00
CA SER A 36 -23.14 12.48 1.08
C SER A 36 -23.49 13.00 -0.32
N ASN A 37 -24.74 13.43 -0.53
CA ASN A 37 -25.17 13.99 -1.82
C ASN A 37 -24.39 15.25 -2.25
N ASP A 38 -23.78 15.96 -1.30
CA ASP A 38 -23.04 17.22 -1.55
C ASP A 38 -21.62 17.02 -2.10
N SER A 39 -21.10 15.79 -2.08
CA SER A 39 -19.84 15.45 -2.73
C SER A 39 -19.86 14.01 -3.24
N PRO A 40 -19.72 13.79 -4.56
CA PRO A 40 -19.74 12.43 -5.11
C PRO A 40 -18.54 11.59 -4.66
N MET A 41 -17.52 12.19 -4.05
CA MET A 41 -16.31 11.54 -3.60
C MET A 41 -16.25 11.54 -2.06
N PRO A 42 -16.08 10.37 -1.40
CA PRO A 42 -15.93 10.33 0.04
C PRO A 42 -14.64 11.05 0.44
N ASN A 43 -14.60 11.67 1.62
CA ASN A 43 -13.37 12.27 2.18
C ASN A 43 -12.28 11.22 2.49
N GLY A 44 -12.63 9.94 2.39
CA GLY A 44 -11.80 8.74 2.51
C GLY A 44 -10.88 8.72 3.71
N ILE A 45 -11.44 9.17 4.83
CA ILE A 45 -10.95 8.97 6.17
C ILE A 45 -11.97 8.09 6.89
N ILE A 46 -11.50 7.12 7.67
CA ILE A 46 -12.32 6.50 8.71
C ILE A 46 -11.93 7.15 10.04
N GLN A 47 -12.92 7.74 10.72
CA GLN A 47 -12.74 8.32 12.05
C GLN A 47 -13.47 7.48 13.09
N LEU A 48 -12.78 7.11 14.15
CA LEU A 48 -13.36 6.40 15.30
C LEU A 48 -13.06 7.15 16.60
N LEU A 49 -13.97 7.02 17.57
CA LEU A 49 -13.76 7.43 18.94
C LEU A 49 -13.55 6.18 19.80
N ILE A 50 -12.40 6.10 20.45
CA ILE A 50 -12.01 5.00 21.33
C ILE A 50 -12.22 5.44 22.77
N ALA A 51 -12.87 4.58 23.57
CA ALA A 51 -13.09 4.81 24.99
C ALA A 51 -11.84 4.47 25.83
N PRO A 52 -11.66 5.14 27.00
CA PRO A 52 -10.60 4.77 27.94
C PRO A 52 -10.80 3.33 28.44
N ASN A 53 -9.69 2.61 28.68
CA ASN A 53 -9.70 1.22 29.15
C ASN A 53 -10.46 0.22 28.25
N ALA A 54 -10.79 0.60 27.00
CA ALA A 54 -11.14 -0.39 25.99
C ALA A 54 -9.92 -1.33 25.83
N ASN A 55 -10.18 -2.62 25.56
CA ASN A 55 -9.11 -3.58 25.27
C ASN A 55 -8.09 -2.93 24.33
N ASP A 56 -6.79 -3.12 24.61
CA ASP A 56 -5.71 -2.45 23.87
C ASP A 56 -5.69 -2.77 22.36
N GLU A 57 -6.58 -3.66 21.92
CA GLU A 57 -6.77 -4.14 20.56
C GLU A 57 -8.11 -3.67 19.99
N PHE A 58 -8.07 -3.17 18.75
CA PHE A 58 -9.23 -2.73 18.00
C PHE A 58 -9.23 -3.43 16.65
N GLU A 59 -10.35 -4.03 16.30
CA GLU A 59 -10.55 -4.64 15.00
C GLU A 59 -11.34 -3.69 14.09
N PHE A 60 -10.88 -3.55 12.85
CA PHE A 60 -11.53 -2.76 11.83
C PHE A 60 -12.15 -3.69 10.80
N ASN A 61 -13.43 -3.97 10.97
CA ASN A 61 -14.19 -4.80 10.05
C ASN A 61 -14.82 -3.95 8.92
N ASP A 62 -15.23 -4.62 7.84
CA ASP A 62 -16.01 -4.02 6.75
C ASP A 62 -15.38 -2.78 6.06
N MET A 63 -14.06 -2.64 6.16
CA MET A 63 -13.30 -1.63 5.43
C MET A 63 -13.13 -2.01 3.95
N ARG A 64 -13.29 -1.02 3.06
CA ARG A 64 -13.07 -1.18 1.62
C ARG A 64 -12.15 -0.09 1.09
N LEU A 65 -11.32 -0.45 0.13
CA LEU A 65 -10.48 0.51 -0.60
C LEU A 65 -11.18 0.92 -1.90
N LEU A 66 -11.63 2.17 -1.97
CA LEU A 66 -12.13 2.78 -3.20
C LEU A 66 -10.96 3.34 -4.01
N CYS A 67 -10.66 2.68 -5.13
CA CYS A 67 -9.54 3.04 -5.97
C CYS A 67 -9.91 4.19 -6.94
N ALA A 68 -9.19 5.31 -6.86
CA ALA A 68 -9.29 6.39 -7.83
C ALA A 68 -8.74 5.97 -9.20
N ARG A 69 -9.40 6.42 -10.26
CA ARG A 69 -8.91 6.30 -11.64
C ARG A 69 -7.94 7.42 -11.96
N ARG A 70 -7.14 7.25 -13.03
CA ARG A 70 -6.16 8.26 -13.46
C ARG A 70 -6.78 9.64 -13.71
N GLY A 71 -7.99 9.72 -14.25
CA GLY A 71 -8.69 10.99 -14.48
C GLY A 71 -9.22 11.66 -13.20
N GLU A 72 -9.36 10.91 -12.11
CA GLU A 72 -9.96 11.37 -10.85
C GLU A 72 -8.91 11.76 -9.80
N ILE A 73 -7.62 11.52 -10.07
CA ILE A 73 -6.53 11.75 -9.11
C ILE A 73 -6.56 13.17 -8.55
N ARG A 74 -6.69 14.17 -9.43
CA ARG A 74 -6.65 15.58 -9.04
C ARG A 74 -7.78 15.90 -8.07
N GLU A 75 -9.00 15.54 -8.44
CA GLU A 75 -10.19 15.77 -7.61
C GLU A 75 -10.09 15.03 -6.26
N ALA A 76 -9.64 13.77 -6.27
CA ALA A 76 -9.48 12.99 -5.05
C ALA A 76 -8.47 13.61 -4.07
N LEU A 77 -7.34 14.11 -4.57
CA LEU A 77 -6.32 14.77 -3.76
C LEU A 77 -6.78 16.15 -3.25
N GLU A 78 -7.53 16.91 -4.05
CA GLU A 78 -8.17 18.15 -3.58
C GLU A 78 -9.18 17.88 -2.46
N CYS A 79 -9.97 16.80 -2.57
CA CYS A 79 -10.85 16.36 -1.49
C CYS A 79 -10.05 15.96 -0.24
N ARG A 80 -8.88 15.32 -0.36
CA ARG A 80 -8.00 15.04 0.79
C ARG A 80 -7.53 16.32 1.47
N LYS A 81 -7.06 17.28 0.66
CA LYS A 81 -6.53 18.55 1.14
C LYS A 81 -7.61 19.37 1.87
N LYS A 82 -8.80 19.48 1.28
CA LYS A 82 -9.95 20.15 1.92
C LYS A 82 -10.38 19.50 3.23
N ALA A 83 -10.26 18.17 3.32
CA ALA A 83 -10.53 17.43 4.55
C ALA A 83 -9.37 17.48 5.58
N GLY A 84 -8.27 18.18 5.28
CA GLY A 84 -7.12 18.29 6.18
C GLY A 84 -6.31 16.99 6.32
N VAL A 85 -6.40 16.08 5.34
CA VAL A 85 -5.74 14.78 5.40
C VAL A 85 -4.29 14.91 4.94
N ASN A 86 -3.39 15.12 5.88
CA ASN A 86 -1.95 15.07 5.62
C ASN A 86 -1.18 14.57 6.84
N PRO A 87 -1.14 13.24 7.08
CA PRO A 87 -0.63 12.69 8.32
C PRO A 87 0.83 13.05 8.63
N PHE A 88 1.63 13.28 7.59
CA PHE A 88 3.07 13.55 7.69
C PHE A 88 3.45 15.00 7.37
N ASN A 89 2.46 15.89 7.21
CA ASN A 89 2.69 17.28 6.77
C ASN A 89 3.57 17.37 5.51
N SER A 90 3.41 16.42 4.60
CA SER A 90 4.19 16.35 3.37
C SER A 90 3.73 17.42 2.38
N PRO A 91 4.60 17.89 1.47
CA PRO A 91 4.20 18.83 0.43
C PRO A 91 3.03 18.31 -0.41
N ASP A 92 2.16 19.22 -0.80
CA ASP A 92 1.07 18.96 -1.74
C ASP A 92 1.60 18.41 -3.06
N TRP A 93 0.76 17.66 -3.77
CA TRP A 93 1.12 17.12 -5.08
C TRP A 93 1.18 18.19 -6.15
N GLU A 94 2.29 18.22 -6.89
CA GLU A 94 2.41 19.04 -8.09
C GLU A 94 1.73 18.34 -9.27
N GLU A 95 1.22 19.15 -10.21
CA GLU A 95 0.49 18.65 -11.39
C GLU A 95 1.35 17.69 -12.25
N SER A 96 2.65 17.95 -12.32
CA SER A 96 3.62 17.11 -13.04
C SER A 96 3.79 15.72 -12.39
N GLU A 97 3.56 15.59 -11.09
CA GLU A 97 3.74 14.35 -10.33
C GLU A 97 2.53 13.41 -10.40
N LEU A 98 1.33 13.93 -10.69
CA LEU A 98 0.07 13.17 -10.60
C LEU A 98 0.07 11.91 -11.48
N LYS A 99 0.73 11.97 -12.64
CA LYS A 99 0.86 10.83 -13.56
C LYS A 99 1.79 9.75 -13.04
N ALA A 100 2.74 10.09 -12.16
CA ALA A 100 3.73 9.18 -11.60
C ALA A 100 3.25 8.45 -10.33
N ILE A 101 2.15 8.90 -9.71
CA ILE A 101 1.60 8.26 -8.51
C ILE A 101 1.34 6.77 -8.76
N ASP A 102 1.85 5.90 -7.88
CA ASP A 102 1.58 4.46 -7.91
C ASP A 102 0.17 4.14 -7.42
N LEU A 103 -0.76 3.91 -8.35
CA LEU A 103 -2.14 3.52 -8.03
C LEU A 103 -2.32 2.01 -7.75
N LYS A 104 -1.24 1.22 -7.75
CA LYS A 104 -1.27 -0.23 -7.50
C LYS A 104 -1.00 -0.57 -6.04
N THR A 105 -0.36 0.34 -5.30
CA THR A 105 0.07 0.09 -3.94
C THR A 105 -0.26 1.27 -3.05
N VAL A 106 -0.78 0.99 -1.86
CA VAL A 106 -1.10 1.99 -0.84
C VAL A 106 -0.65 1.47 0.53
N ARG A 107 -0.48 2.36 1.50
CA ARG A 107 -0.44 1.99 2.92
C ARG A 107 -1.59 2.67 3.65
N LEU A 108 -2.10 2.04 4.69
CA LEU A 108 -2.99 2.72 5.64
C LEU A 108 -2.11 3.43 6.68
N CYS A 109 -2.45 4.67 6.99
CA CYS A 109 -1.85 5.47 8.04
C CYS A 109 -2.85 5.61 9.18
N PHE A 110 -2.40 5.35 10.40
CA PHE A 110 -3.17 5.57 11.62
C PHE A 110 -2.62 6.80 12.33
N GLN A 111 -3.50 7.75 12.62
CA GLN A 111 -3.22 8.88 13.49
C GLN A 111 -4.10 8.78 14.73
N VAL A 112 -3.52 9.01 15.90
CA VAL A 112 -4.22 8.91 17.18
C VAL A 112 -4.12 10.25 17.89
N PHE A 113 -5.26 10.76 18.33
CA PHE A 113 -5.41 12.02 19.03
C PHE A 113 -6.10 11.77 20.39
N PRO A 114 -5.33 11.55 21.46
CA PRO A 114 -5.90 11.46 22.81
C PRO A 114 -6.61 12.76 23.21
N ILE A 115 -7.79 12.61 23.81
CA ILE A 115 -8.66 13.70 24.24
C ILE A 115 -8.45 13.88 25.74
N HIS A 116 -7.71 14.92 26.12
CA HIS A 116 -7.46 15.19 27.54
C HIS A 116 -8.61 16.01 28.16
N PRO A 117 -9.20 15.58 29.28
CA PRO A 117 -10.41 16.21 29.84
C PRO A 117 -10.23 17.67 30.28
N THR A 118 -9.01 18.11 30.60
CA THR A 118 -8.73 19.48 31.10
C THR A 118 -8.03 20.41 30.11
N MET A 119 -7.56 19.89 28.98
CA MET A 119 -6.79 20.69 28.01
C MET A 119 -7.39 20.64 26.59
N GLY A 120 -8.26 19.69 26.23
CA GLY A 120 -8.64 19.48 24.82
C GLY A 120 -7.59 18.64 24.07
N GLU A 121 -7.67 18.61 22.73
CA GLU A 121 -6.74 17.86 21.87
C GLU A 121 -5.44 18.67 21.66
N TYR A 122 -4.33 18.31 22.33
CA TYR A 122 -3.03 19.00 22.10
C TYR A 122 -1.88 18.10 21.65
N PHE A 123 -1.98 16.77 21.74
CA PHE A 123 -0.89 15.89 21.30
C PHE A 123 -1.39 14.80 20.37
N SER A 124 -1.00 14.88 19.10
CA SER A 124 -1.12 13.74 18.18
C SER A 124 0.03 12.77 18.46
N LEU A 125 -0.26 11.48 18.58
CA LEU A 125 0.80 10.48 18.56
C LEU A 125 1.45 10.44 17.17
N PRO A 126 2.74 10.07 17.07
CA PRO A 126 3.39 9.88 15.78
C PRO A 126 2.56 8.95 14.87
N PRO A 127 2.30 9.33 13.61
CA PRO A 127 1.55 8.50 12.69
C PRO A 127 2.29 7.19 12.42
N VAL A 128 1.55 6.09 12.32
CA VAL A 128 2.11 4.78 11.98
C VAL A 128 1.45 4.25 10.72
N VAL A 129 2.22 3.55 9.87
CA VAL A 129 1.74 3.00 8.60
C VAL A 129 1.80 1.48 8.58
N THR A 130 0.84 0.85 7.91
CA THR A 130 0.85 -0.60 7.68
C THR A 130 1.96 -1.01 6.72
N GLN A 131 2.19 -2.31 6.58
CA GLN A 131 2.77 -2.89 5.38
C GLN A 131 2.02 -2.44 4.11
N PRO A 132 2.68 -2.42 2.93
CA PRO A 132 2.03 -2.11 1.66
C PRO A 132 0.85 -3.05 1.36
N ILE A 133 -0.22 -2.48 0.84
CA ILE A 133 -1.41 -3.18 0.34
C ILE A 133 -1.42 -3.04 -1.17
N HIS A 134 -1.45 -4.17 -1.87
CA HIS A 134 -1.41 -4.22 -3.32
C HIS A 134 -2.80 -4.50 -3.91
N ASP A 135 -3.20 -3.71 -4.91
CA ASP A 135 -4.40 -3.97 -5.70
C ASP A 135 -4.22 -5.30 -6.45
N LYS A 136 -4.89 -6.38 -6.01
CA LYS A 136 -4.78 -7.72 -6.62
C LYS A 136 -5.09 -7.75 -8.11
N LYS A 137 -5.93 -6.84 -8.64
CA LYS A 137 -6.26 -6.81 -10.07
C LYS A 137 -5.14 -6.18 -10.90
N LYS A 138 -4.40 -5.22 -10.33
CA LYS A 138 -3.31 -4.49 -10.99
C LYS A 138 -1.92 -5.05 -10.67
N TYR A 139 -1.76 -5.62 -9.49
CA TYR A 139 -0.60 -6.36 -9.01
C TYR A 139 -0.84 -7.83 -9.32
N ARG A 140 -0.35 -8.28 -10.49
CA ARG A 140 -0.29 -9.70 -10.81
C ARG A 140 1.09 -10.18 -10.35
N PRO A 141 1.21 -10.88 -9.20
CA PRO A 141 2.48 -11.45 -8.81
C PRO A 141 2.96 -12.37 -9.95
N ILE A 142 4.26 -12.39 -10.20
CA ILE A 142 4.83 -13.27 -11.22
C ILE A 142 4.58 -14.70 -10.78
N GLU A 143 3.91 -15.47 -11.62
CA GLU A 143 3.59 -16.86 -11.36
C GLU A 143 4.25 -17.71 -12.44
N ILE A 144 5.20 -18.55 -12.01
CA ILE A 144 5.83 -19.54 -12.87
C ILE A 144 4.86 -20.72 -13.00
N ARG A 145 4.36 -20.95 -14.21
CA ARG A 145 3.45 -22.06 -14.53
C ARG A 145 4.19 -23.34 -14.85
N ASP A 146 5.32 -23.24 -15.55
CA ASP A 146 6.15 -24.38 -15.88
C ASP A 146 7.60 -23.97 -16.19
N VAL A 147 8.51 -24.93 -16.07
CA VAL A 147 9.92 -24.80 -16.45
C VAL A 147 10.29 -26.04 -17.27
N ILE A 148 10.59 -25.83 -18.55
CA ILE A 148 10.78 -26.94 -19.51
C ILE A 148 12.01 -27.79 -19.13
N LYS A 149 13.10 -27.14 -18.72
CA LYS A 149 14.35 -27.83 -18.32
C LYS A 149 14.65 -27.55 -16.85
N LYS A 150 14.55 -28.59 -16.02
CA LYS A 150 14.66 -28.51 -14.54
C LYS A 150 16.04 -28.91 -14.00
N ASN A 151 17.03 -29.11 -14.86
CA ASN A 151 18.40 -29.45 -14.51
C ASN A 151 19.40 -28.69 -15.38
N GLY A 152 20.62 -28.55 -14.89
CA GLY A 152 21.69 -27.82 -15.56
C GLY A 152 23.07 -28.20 -15.03
N SER A 153 24.09 -27.77 -15.75
CA SER A 153 25.49 -27.85 -15.33
C SER A 153 25.73 -26.92 -14.14
N VAL A 154 26.54 -27.37 -13.19
CA VAL A 154 27.01 -26.54 -12.07
C VAL A 154 27.83 -25.33 -12.53
N HIS A 155 28.39 -25.38 -13.74
CA HIS A 155 29.11 -24.26 -14.35
C HIS A 155 28.17 -23.20 -14.95
N GLY A 156 26.86 -23.45 -14.96
CA GLY A 156 25.87 -22.61 -15.63
C GLY A 156 25.93 -22.70 -17.16
N GLY A 157 25.37 -21.68 -17.83
CA GLY A 157 25.38 -21.57 -19.29
C GLY A 157 24.28 -22.35 -20.02
N ASN A 158 23.46 -23.13 -19.32
CA ASN A 158 22.32 -23.80 -19.91
C ASN A 158 21.19 -22.82 -20.22
N SER A 159 20.56 -23.00 -21.40
CA SER A 159 19.29 -22.34 -21.71
C SER A 159 18.15 -23.01 -20.97
N VAL A 160 17.30 -22.20 -20.36
CA VAL A 160 16.08 -22.63 -19.65
C VAL A 160 14.91 -21.83 -20.18
N THR A 161 13.79 -22.49 -20.43
CA THR A 161 12.53 -21.84 -20.82
C THR A 161 11.59 -21.87 -19.62
N VAL A 162 11.13 -20.69 -19.22
CA VAL A 162 10.18 -20.48 -18.11
C VAL A 162 8.87 -19.98 -18.68
N ILE A 163 7.78 -20.69 -18.41
CA ILE A 163 6.42 -20.28 -18.76
C ILE A 163 5.85 -19.59 -17.54
N CYS A 164 5.44 -18.33 -17.68
CA CYS A 164 4.87 -17.53 -16.60
C CYS A 164 3.71 -16.67 -17.10
N ASN A 165 2.99 -16.03 -16.17
CA ASN A 165 2.03 -14.99 -16.52
C ASN A 165 2.75 -13.74 -17.11
N LYS A 166 1.96 -12.76 -17.57
CA LYS A 166 2.50 -11.57 -18.25
C LYS A 166 3.46 -10.80 -17.34
N ILE A 167 4.69 -10.63 -17.80
CA ILE A 167 5.78 -9.88 -17.14
C ILE A 167 6.12 -8.59 -17.88
N THR A 168 6.81 -7.67 -17.19
CA THR A 168 7.35 -6.44 -17.77
C THR A 168 8.81 -6.67 -18.17
N LYS A 169 9.14 -6.60 -19.45
CA LYS A 169 10.46 -6.99 -19.97
C LYS A 169 11.63 -6.23 -19.33
N ASP A 170 11.44 -4.94 -19.08
CA ASP A 170 12.46 -4.05 -18.51
C ASP A 170 12.51 -4.09 -16.97
N ASP A 171 11.62 -4.87 -16.36
CA ASP A 171 11.47 -5.02 -14.91
C ASP A 171 11.24 -6.51 -14.59
N THR A 172 12.21 -7.35 -15.01
CA THR A 172 12.21 -8.79 -14.76
C THR A 172 13.62 -9.27 -14.44
N GLU A 173 13.76 -10.01 -13.35
CA GLU A 173 14.95 -10.76 -12.99
C GLU A 173 14.59 -12.23 -12.76
N VAL A 174 15.57 -13.12 -12.96
CA VAL A 174 15.43 -14.55 -12.64
C VAL A 174 16.51 -14.92 -11.63
N MET A 175 16.09 -15.32 -10.44
CA MET A 175 16.97 -15.72 -9.34
C MET A 175 16.85 -17.22 -9.10
N PHE A 176 17.99 -17.90 -9.06
CA PHE A 176 18.13 -19.25 -8.54
C PHE A 176 18.61 -19.15 -7.10
N TYR A 177 18.12 -20.01 -6.23
CA TYR A 177 18.51 -20.00 -4.83
C TYR A 177 18.49 -21.40 -4.22
N GLU A 178 19.24 -21.58 -3.15
CA GLU A 178 19.20 -22.75 -2.27
C GLU A 178 18.68 -22.30 -0.91
N GLU A 179 17.74 -23.06 -0.34
CA GLU A 179 17.16 -22.82 0.97
C GLU A 179 17.48 -23.98 1.92
N LYS A 180 17.88 -23.65 3.15
CA LYS A 180 18.05 -24.60 4.26
C LYS A 180 17.39 -24.01 5.50
N ASP A 181 16.52 -24.79 6.15
CA ASP A 181 15.79 -24.39 7.37
C ASP A 181 15.05 -23.04 7.25
N GLY A 182 14.37 -22.81 6.13
CA GLY A 182 13.63 -21.57 5.89
C GLY A 182 14.50 -20.36 5.54
N LYS A 183 15.81 -20.54 5.35
CA LYS A 183 16.76 -19.47 5.05
C LYS A 183 17.46 -19.70 3.73
N VAL A 184 17.52 -18.67 2.90
CA VAL A 184 18.29 -18.68 1.65
C VAL A 184 19.79 -18.69 1.98
N VAL A 185 20.50 -19.77 1.64
CA VAL A 185 21.93 -19.94 1.89
C VAL A 185 22.80 -19.66 0.67
N TRP A 186 22.22 -19.71 -0.53
CA TRP A 186 22.88 -19.36 -1.78
C TRP A 186 21.88 -18.73 -2.73
N ARG A 187 22.34 -17.78 -3.55
CA ARG A 187 21.55 -17.20 -4.65
C ARG A 187 22.43 -16.77 -5.81
N ALA A 188 21.90 -16.87 -7.02
CA ALA A 188 22.52 -16.35 -8.24
C ALA A 188 21.45 -15.85 -9.22
N TYR A 189 21.80 -14.85 -10.03
CA TYR A 189 20.89 -14.26 -11.01
C TYR A 189 21.27 -14.65 -12.43
N ALA A 190 20.27 -14.93 -13.26
CA ALA A 190 20.48 -15.10 -14.69
C ALA A 190 20.82 -13.75 -15.34
N ASN A 191 21.67 -13.75 -16.36
CA ASN A 191 22.04 -12.53 -17.07
C ASN A 191 20.84 -11.98 -17.89
N PRO A 192 20.29 -10.79 -17.55
CA PRO A 192 19.11 -10.24 -18.23
C PRO A 192 19.36 -9.98 -19.72
N LYS A 193 20.61 -9.69 -20.12
CA LYS A 193 20.98 -9.46 -21.54
C LYS A 193 20.78 -10.70 -22.42
N LYS A 194 20.64 -11.88 -21.81
CA LYS A 194 20.39 -13.15 -22.52
C LYS A 194 18.91 -13.54 -22.57
N PHE A 195 18.01 -12.74 -21.96
CA PHE A 195 16.59 -13.06 -21.92
C PHE A 195 15.97 -12.96 -23.32
N ARG A 196 15.17 -13.97 -23.66
CA ARG A 196 14.36 -13.99 -24.88
C ARG A 196 12.90 -14.12 -24.49
N PHE A 197 12.12 -13.07 -24.73
CA PHE A 197 10.70 -13.03 -24.41
C PHE A 197 9.89 -13.51 -25.61
N LEU A 198 9.29 -14.69 -25.48
CA LEU A 198 8.40 -15.26 -26.49
C LEU A 198 6.97 -14.73 -26.23
N LYS A 199 6.28 -14.29 -27.28
CA LYS A 199 4.83 -14.06 -27.24
C LYS A 199 4.16 -15.33 -27.75
N THR A 200 3.37 -15.97 -26.90
CA THR A 200 2.39 -16.99 -27.29
C THR A 200 1.03 -16.35 -27.41
#